data_AF-A0AAW2LTP3-F1
#
_entry.id   AF-A0AAW2LTP3-F1
#
_cell.length_a   1.000
_cell.length_b   1.000
_cell.length_c   1.000
_cell.angle_alpha   90.00
_cell.angle_beta   90.00
_cell.angle_gamma   90.00
#
_symmetry.space_group_name_H-M   'P 1'
#
loop_
_entity.id
_entity.type
_entity.pdbx_description
1 polymer ?
#
loop_
_entity_poly.entity_id
_entity_poly.type
_entity_poly.pdbx_seq_one_letter_code
_entity_poly.pdbx_strand_id
1 'polypeptide(L)'
;MSLTTSLTGSQARGLDVLPTTISRFRKGGDDQTAELLEKVVYPEEITHCAAGVKWFKYLCLRSKSPLVASDSLASKESEPQEPGIISEMHDEVIQKFHSTVRAFFRGPLKPPFNEAARSAAGFGLQWYETLAVKDSSAE
;
A
#
# COMPACT_ATOMS: atom_id res chain seq x y z
N MET A 1 10.46 14.80 7.00
CA MET A 1 10.17 13.63 6.14
C MET A 1 8.79 13.03 6.49
N SER A 2 7.74 13.85 6.67
CA SER A 2 6.46 13.39 7.25
C SER A 2 5.33 13.18 6.23
N LEU A 3 5.55 13.45 4.95
CA LEU A 3 4.49 13.37 3.94
C LEU A 3 4.22 11.94 3.44
N THR A 4 5.22 11.06 3.43
CA THR A 4 5.07 9.69 2.91
C THR A 4 4.29 8.75 3.83
N THR A 5 4.24 9.04 5.13
CA THR A 5 3.60 8.14 6.11
C THR A 5 2.07 8.26 6.14
N SER A 6 1.53 9.45 5.94
CA SER A 6 0.06 9.62 5.86
C SER A 6 -0.54 9.09 4.56
N LEU A 7 0.28 8.95 3.51
CA LEU A 7 -0.19 8.49 2.20
C LEU A 7 -0.64 7.02 2.23
N THR A 8 0.14 6.09 2.77
CA THR A 8 -0.11 4.65 2.53
C THR A 8 -1.26 4.06 3.37
N GLY A 9 -1.42 4.47 4.64
CA GLY A 9 -2.50 3.98 5.49
C GLY A 9 -3.87 4.57 5.17
N SER A 10 -3.91 5.88 4.86
CA SER A 10 -5.16 6.61 4.61
C SER A 10 -5.69 6.35 3.19
N GLN A 11 -4.81 6.23 2.20
CA GLN A 11 -5.23 5.95 0.81
C GLN A 11 -5.85 4.56 0.66
N ALA A 12 -5.31 3.55 1.35
CA ALA A 12 -5.90 2.21 1.31
C ALA A 12 -7.33 2.17 1.88
N ARG A 13 -7.74 3.19 2.66
CA ARG A 13 -9.12 3.26 3.16
C ARG A 13 -10.13 3.66 2.09
N GLY A 14 -9.72 4.42 1.07
CA GLY A 14 -10.54 4.70 -0.10
C GLY A 14 -11.03 3.41 -0.75
N LEU A 15 -10.10 2.45 -0.95
CA LEU A 15 -10.38 1.14 -1.54
C LEU A 15 -11.43 0.32 -0.76
N ASP A 16 -11.43 0.45 0.57
CA ASP A 16 -12.33 -0.32 1.43
C ASP A 16 -13.74 0.31 1.49
N VAL A 17 -13.83 1.64 1.39
CA VAL A 17 -15.08 2.39 1.60
C VAL A 17 -15.86 2.60 0.30
N LEU A 18 -15.16 2.79 -0.83
CA LEU A 18 -15.76 3.08 -2.13
C LEU A 18 -16.84 2.09 -2.58
N PRO A 19 -16.67 0.75 -2.48
CA PRO A 19 -17.72 -0.18 -2.87
C PRO A 19 -19.03 0.02 -2.09
N THR A 20 -18.93 0.32 -0.79
CA THR A 20 -20.10 0.60 0.06
C THR A 20 -20.74 1.92 -0.34
N THR A 21 -19.94 2.95 -0.66
CA THR A 21 -20.42 4.25 -1.12
C THR A 21 -21.16 4.14 -2.45
N ILE A 22 -20.61 3.40 -3.42
CA ILE A 22 -21.25 3.13 -4.73
C ILE A 22 -22.61 2.45 -4.53
N SER A 23 -22.67 1.41 -3.69
CA SER A 23 -23.92 0.71 -3.38
C SER A 23 -24.99 1.64 -2.78
N ARG A 24 -24.58 2.59 -1.93
CA ARG A 24 -25.50 3.58 -1.35
C ARG A 24 -26.07 4.53 -2.39
N PHE A 25 -25.26 5.03 -3.33
CA PHE A 25 -25.73 5.91 -4.40
C PHE A 25 -26.71 5.19 -5.34
N ARG A 26 -26.41 3.95 -5.76
CA ARG A 26 -27.33 3.11 -6.53
C ARG A 26 -28.67 2.90 -5.82
N LYS A 27 -28.62 2.56 -4.53
CA LYS A 27 -29.84 2.37 -3.73
C LYS A 27 -30.66 3.66 -3.57
N GLY A 28 -30.00 4.82 -3.59
CA GLY A 28 -30.63 6.13 -3.58
C GLY A 28 -31.21 6.56 -4.94
N GLY A 29 -31.03 5.77 -6.00
CA GLY A 29 -31.47 6.09 -7.36
C GLY A 29 -30.52 7.04 -8.12
N ASP A 30 -29.33 7.32 -7.58
CA ASP A 30 -28.31 8.13 -8.25
C ASP A 30 -27.30 7.22 -8.96
N ASP A 31 -27.74 6.66 -10.08
CA ASP A 31 -26.91 5.75 -10.89
C ASP A 31 -25.77 6.47 -11.60
N GLN A 32 -25.93 7.76 -11.92
CA GLN A 32 -24.90 8.55 -12.60
C GLN A 32 -23.68 8.76 -11.70
N THR A 33 -23.88 9.18 -10.44
CA THR A 33 -22.79 9.31 -9.48
C THR A 33 -22.17 7.95 -9.17
N ALA A 34 -22.99 6.91 -9.00
CA ALA A 34 -22.48 5.56 -8.77
C ALA A 34 -21.59 5.06 -9.92
N GLU A 35 -21.97 5.31 -11.17
CA GLU A 35 -21.21 4.94 -12.35
C GLU A 35 -19.88 5.71 -12.45
N LEU A 36 -19.88 7.01 -12.16
CA LEU A 36 -18.66 7.81 -12.11
C LEU A 36 -17.70 7.30 -11.03
N LEU A 37 -18.21 7.02 -9.84
CA LEU A 37 -17.42 6.48 -8.73
C LEU A 37 -16.82 5.12 -9.07
N GLU A 38 -17.57 4.24 -9.74
CA GLU A 38 -17.14 2.89 -10.10
C GLU A 38 -16.15 2.88 -11.27
N LYS A 39 -16.39 3.69 -12.31
CA LYS A 39 -15.62 3.64 -13.56
C LYS A 39 -14.41 4.57 -13.59
N VAL A 40 -14.44 5.65 -12.81
CA VAL A 40 -13.38 6.67 -12.82
C VAL A 40 -12.67 6.69 -11.47
N VAL A 41 -13.40 6.96 -10.39
CA VAL A 41 -12.75 7.21 -9.09
C VAL A 41 -12.12 5.94 -8.52
N TYR A 42 -12.83 4.82 -8.54
CA TYR A 42 -12.34 3.59 -7.92
C TYR A 42 -11.06 3.02 -8.58
N PRO A 43 -10.94 2.98 -9.92
CA PRO A 43 -9.67 2.64 -10.57
C PRO A 43 -8.53 3.61 -10.25
N GLU A 44 -8.80 4.92 -10.22
CA GLU A 44 -7.80 5.94 -9.87
C GLU A 44 -7.30 5.76 -8.42
N GLU A 45 -8.16 5.37 -7.49
CA GLU A 45 -7.76 5.08 -6.12
C GLU A 45 -6.85 3.85 -6.02
N ILE A 46 -7.07 2.83 -6.87
CA ILE A 46 -6.18 1.65 -6.96
C ILE A 46 -4.80 2.08 -7.51
N THR A 47 -4.76 2.84 -8.60
CA THR A 47 -3.50 3.30 -9.20
C THR A 47 -2.74 4.24 -8.26
N HIS A 48 -3.44 5.12 -7.56
CA HIS A 48 -2.88 6.02 -6.57
C HIS A 48 -2.25 5.24 -5.39
N CYS A 49 -2.97 4.26 -4.84
CA CYS A 49 -2.44 3.37 -3.80
C CYS A 49 -1.23 2.57 -4.30
N ALA A 50 -1.27 2.05 -5.54
CA ALA A 50 -0.17 1.31 -6.14
C ALA A 50 1.09 2.18 -6.28
N ALA A 51 0.93 3.44 -6.69
CA ALA A 51 2.02 4.40 -6.73
C ALA A 51 2.61 4.63 -5.33
N GLY A 52 1.76 4.75 -4.30
CA GLY A 52 2.20 4.86 -2.90
C GLY A 52 3.08 3.68 -2.45
N VAL A 53 2.64 2.45 -2.74
CA VAL A 53 3.41 1.22 -2.43
C VAL A 53 4.73 1.20 -3.18
N LYS A 54 4.73 1.53 -4.47
CA LYS A 54 5.94 1.58 -5.31
C LYS A 54 6.94 2.60 -4.77
N TRP A 55 6.49 3.79 -4.40
CA TRP A 55 7.33 4.84 -3.81
C TRP A 55 7.89 4.43 -2.45
N PHE A 56 7.09 3.77 -1.60
CA PHE A 56 7.55 3.27 -0.30
C PHE A 56 8.68 2.25 -0.48
N LYS A 57 8.47 1.25 -1.36
CA LYS A 57 9.50 0.27 -1.74
C LYS A 57 10.79 0.96 -2.21
N TYR A 58 10.67 1.93 -3.12
CA TYR A 58 11.82 2.69 -3.62
C TYR A 58 12.58 3.43 -2.52
N LEU A 59 11.90 4.09 -1.58
CA LEU A 59 12.54 4.80 -0.47
C LEU A 59 13.30 3.84 0.47
N CYS A 60 12.74 2.67 0.76
CA CYS A 60 13.42 1.65 1.54
C CYS A 60 14.70 1.16 0.86
N LEU A 61 14.65 0.90 -0.45
CA LEU A 61 15.82 0.50 -1.24
C LEU A 61 16.90 1.59 -1.26
N ARG A 62 16.50 2.87 -1.40
CA ARG A 62 17.44 3.99 -1.38
C ARG A 62 18.10 4.18 -0.01
N SER A 63 17.36 3.96 1.09
CA SER A 63 17.90 4.11 2.44
C SER A 63 18.97 3.07 2.79
N LYS A 64 18.98 1.91 2.10
CA LYS A 64 19.99 0.86 2.25
C LYS A 64 21.31 1.16 1.56
N SER A 65 21.40 2.22 0.75
CA SER A 65 22.66 2.62 0.12
C SER A 65 23.19 3.94 0.70
N PRO A 66 23.94 3.90 1.81
CA PRO A 66 24.80 5.01 2.19
C PRO A 66 26.16 5.03 1.47
N LEU A 67 26.53 4.04 0.64
CA LEU A 67 27.87 3.95 0.04
C LEU A 67 27.89 3.31 -1.37
N VAL A 68 27.22 3.91 -2.36
CA VAL A 68 27.66 3.78 -3.77
C VAL A 68 27.49 5.14 -4.47
N ALA A 69 28.12 6.17 -3.90
CA ALA A 69 28.49 7.37 -4.64
C ALA A 69 29.91 7.15 -5.20
N SER A 70 30.06 6.17 -6.07
CA SER A 70 31.17 6.09 -7.00
C SER A 70 30.57 5.84 -8.36
N ASP A 71 30.63 6.89 -9.16
CA ASP A 71 30.34 6.94 -10.57
C ASP A 71 31.02 5.78 -11.32
N SER A 72 30.24 5.03 -12.12
CA SER A 72 30.73 4.31 -13.30
C SER A 72 29.55 3.72 -14.10
N LEU A 73 29.08 4.55 -15.03
CA LEU A 73 28.71 4.26 -16.42
C LEU A 73 28.40 2.80 -16.87
N ALA A 74 27.26 2.70 -17.56
CA ALA A 74 26.93 1.81 -18.67
C ALA A 74 26.56 0.33 -18.42
N SER A 75 25.31 0.05 -18.80
CA SER A 75 24.85 -1.11 -19.56
C SER A 75 24.99 -2.50 -18.95
N LYS A 76 23.83 -3.05 -18.54
CA LYS A 76 23.34 -4.33 -19.07
C LYS A 76 21.87 -4.54 -18.68
N GLU A 77 21.02 -4.54 -19.69
CA GLU A 77 19.80 -5.33 -19.67
C GLU A 77 20.20 -6.79 -19.62
N SER A 78 19.73 -7.51 -18.60
CA SER A 78 19.69 -8.97 -18.56
C SER A 78 18.70 -9.41 -17.48
N GLU A 79 17.52 -9.81 -17.91
CA GLU A 79 16.57 -10.69 -17.20
C GLU A 79 17.12 -12.14 -17.19
N PRO A 80 16.51 -13.10 -16.48
CA PRO A 80 16.10 -13.15 -15.07
C PRO A 80 16.72 -14.36 -14.33
N GLN A 81 16.65 -14.38 -12.99
CA GLN A 81 16.62 -15.53 -12.06
C GLN A 81 17.57 -15.36 -10.86
N GLU A 82 17.00 -15.00 -9.71
CA GLU A 82 17.36 -15.50 -8.37
C GLU A 82 16.16 -15.19 -7.42
N PRO A 83 15.29 -16.16 -7.12
CA PRO A 83 14.07 -15.92 -6.32
C PRO A 83 14.31 -15.67 -4.82
N GLY A 84 15.50 -15.96 -4.28
CA GLY A 84 15.78 -15.83 -2.84
C GLY A 84 16.00 -14.40 -2.35
N ILE A 85 16.78 -13.61 -3.08
CA ILE A 85 17.17 -12.24 -2.70
C ILE A 85 15.97 -11.28 -2.72
N ILE A 86 15.03 -11.50 -3.66
CA ILE A 86 13.84 -10.66 -3.82
C ILE A 86 12.89 -10.85 -2.63
N SER A 87 12.81 -12.06 -2.06
CA SER A 87 11.93 -12.39 -0.93
C SER A 87 12.40 -11.72 0.37
N GLU A 88 13.67 -11.84 0.72
CA GLU A 88 14.23 -11.22 1.95
C GLU A 88 14.11 -9.68 1.90
N MET A 89 14.40 -9.11 0.73
CA MET A 89 14.26 -7.67 0.50
C MET A 89 12.80 -7.19 0.61
N HIS A 90 11.84 -8.03 0.21
CA HIS A 90 10.42 -7.75 0.33
C HIS A 90 9.96 -7.75 1.80
N ASP A 91 10.43 -8.72 2.59
CA ASP A 91 10.06 -8.85 4.00
C ASP A 91 10.58 -7.68 4.85
N GLU A 92 11.81 -7.23 4.62
CA GLU A 92 12.35 -6.06 5.34
C GLU A 92 11.57 -4.77 5.07
N VAL A 93 11.10 -4.58 3.83
CA VAL A 93 10.26 -3.43 3.47
C VAL A 93 8.94 -3.48 4.23
N ILE A 94 8.33 -4.67 4.34
CA ILE A 94 7.09 -4.86 5.10
C ILE A 94 7.32 -4.58 6.58
N GLN A 95 8.42 -5.01 7.17
CA GLN A 95 8.75 -4.70 8.58
C GLN A 95 8.96 -3.20 8.80
N LYS A 96 9.61 -2.52 7.85
CA LYS A 96 9.74 -1.06 7.88
C LYS A 96 8.38 -0.38 7.78
N PHE A 97 7.48 -0.91 6.96
CA PHE A 97 6.11 -0.43 6.87
C PHE A 97 5.38 -0.60 8.20
N HIS A 98 5.40 -1.78 8.80
CA HIS A 98 4.76 -2.05 10.09
C HIS A 98 5.27 -1.14 11.20
N SER A 99 6.58 -0.96 11.33
CA SER A 99 7.17 -0.04 12.33
C SER A 99 6.74 1.41 12.09
N THR A 100 6.70 1.84 10.84
CA THR A 100 6.25 3.19 10.48
C THR A 100 4.76 3.37 10.80
N VAL A 101 3.90 2.41 10.46
CA VAL A 101 2.47 2.48 10.79
C VAL A 101 2.27 2.51 12.30
N ARG A 102 2.92 1.65 13.08
CA ARG A 102 2.81 1.66 14.55
C ARG A 102 3.29 2.97 15.18
N ALA A 103 4.31 3.62 14.60
CA ALA A 103 4.84 4.88 15.12
C ALA A 103 3.89 6.07 14.90
N PHE A 104 3.14 6.08 13.78
CA PHE A 104 2.39 7.27 13.34
C PHE A 104 0.86 7.09 13.33
N PHE A 105 0.35 5.86 13.20
CA PHE A 105 -1.06 5.55 13.26
C PHE A 105 -1.45 5.08 14.67
N ARG A 106 -2.36 5.82 15.32
CA ARG A 106 -2.82 5.52 16.68
C ARG A 106 -4.11 4.72 16.63
N GLY A 107 -4.03 3.41 16.83
CA GLY A 107 -5.17 2.49 16.90
C GLY A 107 -5.05 1.30 15.95
N PRO A 108 -5.96 0.31 16.04
CA PRO A 108 -5.95 -0.85 15.14
C PRO A 108 -6.46 -0.47 13.75
N LEU A 109 -5.91 -1.08 12.71
CA LEU A 109 -6.50 -1.00 11.37
C LEU A 109 -7.86 -1.71 11.38
N LYS A 110 -8.91 -1.00 10.97
CA LYS A 110 -10.27 -1.52 11.06
C LYS A 110 -10.74 -2.15 9.73
N PRO A 111 -11.35 -3.34 9.76
CA PRO A 111 -12.06 -3.88 8.61
C PRO A 111 -13.29 -3.02 8.24
N PRO A 112 -13.92 -3.26 7.07
CA PRO A 112 -13.56 -4.26 6.06
C PRO A 112 -12.29 -3.87 5.31
N PHE A 113 -11.54 -4.88 4.84
CA PHE A 113 -10.43 -4.69 3.91
C PHE A 113 -10.82 -5.23 2.53
N ASN A 114 -10.65 -4.42 1.50
CA ASN A 114 -10.87 -4.83 0.13
C ASN A 114 -9.60 -5.54 -0.39
N GLU A 115 -9.51 -6.84 -0.11
CA GLU A 115 -8.34 -7.65 -0.45
C GLU A 115 -8.03 -7.64 -1.95
N ALA A 116 -9.05 -7.71 -2.80
CA ALA A 116 -8.88 -7.69 -4.25
C ALA A 116 -8.25 -6.37 -4.73
N ALA A 117 -8.76 -5.22 -4.28
CA ALA A 117 -8.23 -3.91 -4.65
C ALA A 117 -6.83 -3.67 -4.09
N ARG A 118 -6.60 -4.07 -2.83
CA ARG A 118 -5.29 -3.97 -2.18
C ARG A 118 -4.25 -4.84 -2.87
N SER A 119 -4.62 -6.06 -3.25
CA SER A 119 -3.77 -6.95 -4.06
C SER A 119 -3.45 -6.35 -5.42
N ALA A 120 -4.43 -5.77 -6.11
CA ALA A 120 -4.23 -5.06 -7.38
C ALA A 120 -3.28 -3.86 -7.24
N ALA A 121 -3.26 -3.20 -6.08
CA ALA A 121 -2.32 -2.14 -5.74
C ALA A 121 -0.92 -2.64 -5.31
N GLY A 122 -0.67 -3.95 -5.31
CA GLY A 122 0.59 -4.55 -4.84
C GLY A 122 0.75 -4.55 -3.31
N PHE A 123 -0.36 -4.41 -2.58
CA PHE A 123 -0.47 -4.34 -1.13
C PHE A 123 -1.17 -5.59 -0.58
N GLY A 124 -0.47 -6.73 -0.59
CA GLY A 124 -1.01 -8.02 -0.14
C GLY A 124 -1.26 -8.12 1.38
N LEU A 125 -1.86 -9.23 1.83
CA LEU A 125 -2.27 -9.48 3.22
C LEU A 125 -1.17 -9.20 4.26
N GLN A 126 0.05 -9.65 3.99
CA GLN A 126 1.27 -9.45 4.79
C GLN A 126 1.56 -7.99 5.19
N TRP A 127 1.04 -7.01 4.45
CA TRP A 127 1.24 -5.60 4.77
C TRP A 127 0.38 -5.09 5.93
N TYR A 128 -0.83 -5.63 6.13
CA TYR A 128 -1.82 -5.03 7.01
C TYR A 128 -2.50 -6.00 7.99
N GLU A 129 -2.47 -7.30 7.74
CA GLU A 129 -3.13 -8.30 8.58
C GLU A 129 -2.59 -8.28 10.02
N THR A 130 -1.27 -8.26 10.18
CA THR A 130 -0.59 -8.19 11.50
C THR A 130 -0.81 -6.87 12.23
N LEU A 131 -1.29 -5.84 11.54
CA LEU A 131 -1.60 -4.51 12.08
C LEU A 131 -3.10 -4.34 12.38
N ALA A 132 -3.95 -5.26 11.90
CA ALA A 132 -5.39 -5.24 12.12
C ALA A 132 -5.79 -5.84 13.48
N VAL A 133 -4.99 -6.80 13.98
CA VAL A 133 -5.19 -7.38 15.31
C VAL A 133 -4.67 -6.40 16.36
N LYS A 134 -5.55 -6.02 17.29
CA LYS A 134 -5.15 -5.29 18.50
C LYS A 134 -4.34 -6.25 19.35
N ASP A 135 -3.08 -5.92 19.67
CA ASP A 135 -2.32 -6.68 20.67
C ASP A 135 -3.20 -6.83 21.93
N SER A 136 -3.60 -8.06 22.22
CA SER A 136 -4.35 -8.43 23.42
C SER A 136 -3.47 -8.41 24.68
N SER A 137 -2.23 -7.93 24.58
CA SER A 137 -1.22 -7.96 25.64
C SER A 137 -0.98 -6.56 26.18
N ALA A 138 -2.03 -5.98 26.77
CA ALA A 138 -1.93 -4.87 27.70
C ALA A 138 -3.04 -5.07 28.73
N GLU A 139 -2.82 -6.04 29.61
CA GLU A 139 -3.54 -6.22 30.87
C GLU A 139 -2.65 -5.69 32.00
#